data_AF-A0A5J4KWD5-F1
#
_entry.id   AF-A0A5J4KWD5-F1
#
_cell.length_a   1.000
_cell.length_b   1.000
_cell.length_c   1.000
_cell.angle_alpha   90.00
_cell.angle_beta   90.00
_cell.angle_gamma   90.00
#
_symmetry.space_group_name_H-M   'P 1'
#
loop_
_entity.id
_entity.type
_entity.pdbx_description
1 polymer ?
#
loop_
_entity_poly.entity_id
_entity_poly.type
_entity_poly.pdbx_seq_one_letter_code
_entity_poly.pdbx_strand_id
1 'polypeptide(L)'
;MDVKRSTANRHYANLPDSAAFVMKEQEEKSFLSWWYHLVEPDKRKVKIEDDPLNRTRIASIFLLISFLACAAFIPAGLTSTNYHVLPAVIGLIIATFLAMIFNKQGKIRWLGITLVIAVDAALISIMLSYPHFELTQNSLPIYDLFVLSIIIAVSFLPARNVIYIALFNCAFICLDLIFQPHTPDLHQVLTETDYTILLRPIAIQIIVAFITYLWVRNATRAIERANQAELIAQLESQMVQQKKELDIGIQILLQTLVEAANGNLNVRAPYSQENVLWQVGSAVNMLITRLQRTAVNEQELKKIKSELARMIQGVRETKRTHMTFYHMPGGTDLDPLISELIGSNLLPSSSNSTPPKRQPWDN
;
A
#
# COMPACT_ATOMS: atom_id res chain seq x y z
N MET A 1 -23.51 39.71 -25.06
CA MET A 1 -23.87 38.77 -23.98
C MET A 1 -22.58 38.36 -23.29
N ASP A 2 -22.22 39.11 -22.26
CA ASP A 2 -20.96 38.99 -21.52
C ASP A 2 -21.09 37.94 -20.41
N VAL A 3 -20.31 36.86 -20.53
CA VAL A 3 -20.21 35.81 -19.51
C VAL A 3 -19.03 36.14 -18.61
N LYS A 4 -19.36 36.68 -17.43
CA LYS A 4 -18.44 36.92 -16.29
C LYS A 4 -17.70 35.62 -15.93
N ARG A 5 -16.38 35.60 -16.19
CA ARG A 5 -15.46 34.60 -15.65
C ARG A 5 -15.30 34.80 -14.14
N SER A 6 -15.76 33.83 -13.36
CA SER A 6 -15.51 33.75 -11.92
C SER A 6 -14.08 33.28 -11.67
N THR A 7 -13.24 34.21 -11.22
CA THR A 7 -11.90 33.95 -10.67
C THR A 7 -12.02 33.47 -9.23
N ALA A 8 -12.22 32.18 -9.03
CA ALA A 8 -12.03 31.54 -7.73
C ALA A 8 -10.63 30.91 -7.69
N ASN A 9 -9.63 31.70 -7.31
CA ASN A 9 -8.25 31.25 -7.18
C ASN A 9 -7.71 31.64 -5.80
N ARG A 10 -7.18 30.63 -5.09
CA ARG A 10 -6.15 30.69 -4.04
C ARG A 10 -6.42 31.60 -2.84
N HIS A 11 -6.93 31.02 -1.75
CA HIS A 11 -6.60 31.45 -0.38
C HIS A 11 -6.68 30.26 0.60
N TYR A 12 -5.71 29.35 0.48
CA TYR A 12 -5.35 28.36 1.53
C TYR A 12 -3.85 28.47 1.82
N ALA A 13 -3.37 29.70 2.03
CA ALA A 13 -2.05 29.95 2.59
C ALA A 13 -2.28 30.54 3.98
N ASN A 14 -1.66 29.91 4.99
CA ASN A 14 -1.65 30.28 6.41
C ASN A 14 -2.76 29.67 7.28
N LEU A 15 -2.59 28.38 7.61
CA LEU A 15 -2.98 27.85 8.91
C LEU A 15 -1.69 27.58 9.74
N PRO A 16 -1.15 28.56 10.47
CA PRO A 16 -0.13 28.34 11.47
C PRO A 16 -0.83 28.09 12.80
N ASP A 17 -1.17 26.84 13.13
CA ASP A 17 -1.48 26.43 14.52
C ASP A 17 -1.63 24.92 14.71
N SER A 18 -1.75 24.12 13.64
CA SER A 18 -1.78 22.66 13.75
C SER A 18 -0.42 22.03 14.10
N ALA A 19 0.68 22.76 13.93
CA ALA A 19 2.03 22.28 14.29
C ALA A 19 2.32 22.35 15.81
N ALA A 20 1.68 23.27 16.53
CA ALA A 20 1.91 23.45 17.98
C ALA A 20 1.22 22.37 18.83
N PHE A 21 0.15 21.75 18.32
CA PHE A 21 -0.54 20.65 19.02
C PHE A 21 0.17 19.29 18.86
N VAL A 22 1.05 19.15 17.86
CA VAL A 22 1.80 17.89 17.61
C VAL A 22 3.05 17.78 18.50
N MET A 23 3.61 18.90 18.98
CA MET A 23 4.88 18.87 19.75
C MET A 23 4.74 18.56 21.24
N LYS A 24 3.55 18.63 21.84
CA LYS A 24 3.37 18.36 23.29
C LYS A 24 3.21 16.87 23.64
N GLU A 25 3.10 16.00 22.63
CA GLU A 25 3.00 14.54 22.82
C GLU A 25 4.38 13.85 22.78
N GLN A 26 5.49 14.60 22.81
CA GLN A 26 6.84 14.08 22.61
C GLN A 26 7.61 13.82 23.92
N GLU A 27 7.18 14.36 25.08
CA GLU A 27 7.93 14.26 26.35
C GLU A 27 7.47 13.14 27.31
N GLU A 28 6.20 12.70 27.27
CA GLU A 28 5.74 11.53 28.04
C GLU A 28 6.19 10.17 27.45
N LYS A 29 7.01 10.19 26.39
CA LYS A 29 7.42 9.00 25.65
C LYS A 29 8.68 8.31 26.20
N SER A 30 9.31 8.76 27.28
CA SER A 30 10.63 8.22 27.67
C SER A 30 10.60 6.77 28.20
N PHE A 31 9.78 6.46 29.21
CA PHE A 31 9.75 5.11 29.80
C PHE A 31 9.06 4.07 28.89
N LEU A 32 7.91 4.45 28.32
CA LEU A 32 7.17 3.55 27.43
C LEU A 32 7.95 3.27 26.13
N SER A 33 8.64 4.26 25.54
CA SER A 33 9.48 4.02 24.36
C SER A 33 10.63 3.06 24.66
N TRP A 34 11.27 3.21 25.84
CA TRP A 34 12.31 2.27 26.27
C TRP A 34 11.77 0.84 26.40
N TRP A 35 10.60 0.67 27.05
CA TRP A 35 9.95 -0.63 27.16
C TRP A 35 9.57 -1.23 25.80
N TYR A 36 8.96 -0.42 24.91
CA TYR A 36 8.65 -0.86 23.55
C TYR A 36 9.92 -1.25 22.81
N HIS A 37 11.04 -0.53 22.97
CA HIS A 37 12.30 -0.91 22.34
C HIS A 37 12.84 -2.26 22.84
N LEU A 38 12.59 -2.62 24.10
CA LEU A 38 13.00 -3.88 24.68
C LEU A 38 12.16 -5.07 24.16
N VAL A 39 10.85 -4.85 23.96
CA VAL A 39 9.85 -5.91 23.77
C VAL A 39 9.27 -6.00 22.35
N GLU A 40 9.29 -4.91 21.57
CA GLU A 40 8.77 -4.86 20.19
C GLU A 40 9.71 -5.59 19.21
N PRO A 41 9.18 -6.33 18.22
CA PRO A 41 9.99 -6.94 17.19
C PRO A 41 10.74 -5.90 16.35
N ASP A 42 11.95 -6.25 15.90
CA ASP A 42 12.72 -5.41 14.99
C ASP A 42 11.99 -5.29 13.64
N LYS A 43 11.55 -4.08 13.31
CA LYS A 43 10.81 -3.73 12.08
C LYS A 43 11.51 -4.17 10.81
N ARG A 44 12.83 -4.40 10.85
CA ARG A 44 13.63 -4.85 9.70
C ARG A 44 13.45 -6.34 9.38
N LYS A 45 13.07 -7.16 10.36
CA LYS A 45 13.02 -8.62 10.22
C LYS A 45 11.62 -9.16 9.93
N VAL A 46 10.57 -8.41 10.28
CA VAL A 46 9.18 -8.84 10.13
C VAL A 46 8.57 -8.08 8.97
N LYS A 47 8.04 -8.79 7.97
CA LYS A 47 7.23 -8.17 6.91
C LYS A 47 5.97 -7.61 7.55
N ILE A 48 5.90 -6.28 7.65
CA ILE A 48 4.83 -5.53 8.34
C ILE A 48 3.47 -5.68 7.63
N GLU A 49 3.47 -6.12 6.37
CA GLU A 49 2.28 -6.27 5.53
C GLU A 49 1.21 -7.23 6.09
N ASP A 50 1.57 -8.14 6.99
CA ASP A 50 0.66 -9.18 7.53
C ASP A 50 0.27 -9.00 9.00
N ASP A 51 0.62 -7.89 9.66
CA ASP A 51 0.21 -7.65 11.07
C ASP A 51 -0.87 -6.55 11.14
N PRO A 52 -2.13 -6.87 10.78
CA PRO A 52 -3.17 -5.89 10.46
C PRO A 52 -3.60 -5.01 11.64
N LEU A 53 -3.18 -5.32 12.86
CA LEU A 53 -3.42 -4.49 14.03
C LEU A 53 -2.23 -4.68 14.94
N ASN A 54 -1.66 -3.59 15.43
CA ASN A 54 -0.85 -3.35 16.64
C ASN A 54 -0.91 -4.38 17.81
N ARG A 55 -1.02 -5.67 17.55
CA ARG A 55 -1.23 -6.78 18.49
C ARG A 55 0.04 -7.02 19.27
N THR A 56 1.19 -6.85 18.62
CA THR A 56 2.51 -6.80 19.25
C THR A 56 2.64 -5.67 20.27
N ARG A 57 2.06 -4.49 20.00
CA ARG A 57 2.05 -3.35 20.92
C ARG A 57 1.11 -3.58 22.10
N ILE A 58 -0.09 -4.10 21.85
CA ILE A 58 -1.03 -4.50 22.90
C ILE A 58 -0.39 -5.60 23.77
N ALA A 59 0.27 -6.59 23.17
CA ALA A 59 1.00 -7.64 23.86
C ALA A 59 2.11 -7.08 24.77
N SER A 60 2.86 -6.09 24.28
CA SER A 60 3.88 -5.40 25.08
C SER A 60 3.30 -4.72 26.33
N ILE A 61 2.14 -4.05 26.20
CA ILE A 61 1.46 -3.40 27.34
C ILE A 61 0.97 -4.46 28.33
N PHE A 62 0.36 -5.54 27.86
CA PHE A 62 -0.08 -6.64 28.71
C PHE A 62 1.09 -7.32 29.43
N LEU A 63 2.23 -7.54 28.75
CA LEU A 63 3.44 -8.07 29.37
C LEU A 63 3.98 -7.11 30.45
N LEU A 64 3.95 -5.80 30.23
CA LEU A 64 4.35 -4.82 31.23
C LEU A 64 3.45 -4.87 32.46
N ILE A 65 2.13 -4.84 32.26
CA ILE A 65 1.15 -4.91 33.35
C ILE A 65 1.30 -6.23 34.11
N SER A 66 1.45 -7.35 33.39
CA SER A 66 1.67 -8.67 33.99
C SER A 66 2.97 -8.71 34.80
N PHE A 67 4.06 -8.15 34.28
CA PHE A 67 5.34 -8.06 34.98
C PHE A 67 5.24 -7.20 36.25
N LEU A 68 4.60 -6.03 36.17
CA LEU A 68 4.37 -5.15 37.31
C LEU A 68 3.47 -5.82 38.37
N ALA A 69 2.43 -6.53 37.95
CA ALA A 69 1.57 -7.29 38.84
C ALA A 69 2.38 -8.39 39.56
N CYS A 70 3.20 -9.16 38.84
CA CYS A 70 4.08 -10.17 39.43
C CYS A 70 5.05 -9.55 40.45
N ALA A 71 5.66 -8.42 40.11
CA ALA A 71 6.57 -7.70 40.99
C ALA A 71 5.87 -7.22 42.28
N ALA A 72 4.62 -6.76 42.17
CA ALA A 72 3.80 -6.35 43.31
C ALA A 72 3.44 -7.52 44.26
N PHE A 73 3.40 -8.76 43.77
CA PHE A 73 3.18 -9.94 44.60
C PHE A 73 4.43 -10.43 45.34
N ILE A 74 5.64 -10.00 44.95
CA ILE A 74 6.88 -10.44 45.62
C ILE A 74 6.91 -10.02 47.10
N PRO A 75 6.66 -8.74 47.47
CA PRO A 75 6.62 -8.35 48.88
C PRO A 75 5.57 -9.14 49.67
N ALA A 76 4.40 -9.40 49.08
CA ALA A 76 3.34 -10.17 49.73
C ALA A 76 3.77 -11.62 49.99
N GLY A 77 4.46 -12.25 49.03
CA GLY A 77 5.01 -13.60 49.21
C GLY A 77 6.11 -13.67 50.27
N LEU A 78 6.96 -12.64 50.36
CA LEU A 78 8.05 -12.57 51.34
C LEU A 78 7.59 -12.25 52.77
N THR A 79 6.51 -11.47 52.92
CA THR A 79 5.96 -11.11 54.24
C THR A 79 4.94 -12.13 54.74
N SER A 80 4.33 -12.92 53.85
CA SER A 80 3.42 -13.98 54.26
C SER A 80 4.17 -15.08 55.01
N THR A 81 3.56 -15.58 56.09
CA THR A 81 4.09 -16.71 56.87
C THR A 81 4.15 -18.01 56.04
N ASN A 82 3.49 -18.00 54.88
CA ASN A 82 3.24 -19.14 54.04
C ASN A 82 3.98 -18.98 52.69
N TYR A 83 5.24 -19.42 52.66
CA TYR A 83 6.12 -19.30 51.48
C TYR A 83 5.66 -20.05 50.21
N HIS A 84 4.51 -20.75 50.24
CA HIS A 84 4.03 -21.55 49.12
C HIS A 84 3.62 -20.72 47.88
N VAL A 85 3.31 -19.43 48.05
CA VAL A 85 2.97 -18.53 46.93
C VAL A 85 4.22 -18.15 46.13
N LEU A 86 5.38 -18.12 46.77
CA LEU A 86 6.63 -17.59 46.21
C LEU A 86 7.14 -18.39 45.00
N PRO A 87 7.14 -19.74 44.99
CA PRO A 87 7.49 -20.53 43.81
C PRO A 87 6.61 -20.23 42.58
N ALA A 88 5.29 -20.09 42.77
CA ALA A 88 4.36 -19.79 41.68
C ALA A 88 4.64 -18.41 41.07
N VAL A 89 4.89 -17.40 41.91
CA VAL A 89 5.23 -16.03 41.47
C VAL A 89 6.57 -16.03 40.71
N ILE A 90 7.59 -16.73 41.20
CA ILE A 90 8.89 -16.85 40.50
C ILE A 90 8.70 -17.55 39.14
N GLY A 91 7.92 -18.63 39.09
CA GLY A 91 7.59 -19.32 37.85
C GLY A 91 6.92 -18.41 36.83
N LEU A 92 5.98 -17.56 37.28
CA LEU A 92 5.29 -16.59 36.43
C LEU A 92 6.23 -15.50 35.91
N ILE A 93 7.18 -15.03 36.72
CA ILE A 93 8.23 -14.09 36.28
C ILE A 93 9.09 -14.73 35.18
N ILE A 94 9.54 -15.98 35.35
CA ILE A 94 10.32 -16.68 34.33
C ILE A 94 9.50 -16.84 33.04
N ALA A 95 8.23 -17.21 33.16
CA ALA A 95 7.35 -17.36 32.01
C ALA A 95 7.08 -16.03 31.29
N THR A 96 6.95 -14.91 32.01
CA THR A 96 6.80 -13.58 31.39
C THR A 96 8.07 -13.16 30.64
N PHE A 97 9.27 -13.49 31.14
CA PHE A 97 10.52 -13.31 30.38
C PHE A 97 10.55 -14.17 29.11
N LEU A 98 10.12 -15.44 29.17
CA LEU A 98 10.02 -16.29 27.98
C LEU A 98 9.00 -15.74 26.98
N ALA A 99 7.85 -15.26 27.47
CA ALA A 99 6.83 -14.62 26.65
C ALA A 99 7.35 -13.35 25.96
N MET A 100 8.20 -12.57 26.62
CA MET A 100 8.89 -11.41 26.02
C MET A 100 9.76 -11.82 24.83
N ILE A 101 10.49 -12.94 24.92
CA ILE A 101 11.29 -13.48 23.81
C ILE A 101 10.38 -13.87 22.64
N PHE A 102 9.23 -14.50 22.89
CA PHE A 102 8.26 -14.82 21.84
C PHE A 102 7.63 -13.57 21.21
N ASN A 103 7.37 -12.51 21.99
CA ASN A 103 6.89 -11.24 21.46
C ASN A 103 7.89 -10.64 20.48
N LYS A 104 9.17 -10.63 20.86
CA LYS A 104 10.26 -10.08 20.05
C LYS A 104 10.46 -10.85 18.72
N GLN A 105 10.06 -12.11 18.69
CA GLN A 105 10.06 -12.93 17.47
C GLN A 105 8.79 -12.75 16.60
N GLY A 106 7.82 -11.93 17.02
CA GLY A 106 6.52 -11.79 16.35
C GLY A 106 5.62 -13.04 16.48
N LYS A 107 5.96 -13.98 17.37
CA LYS A 107 5.23 -15.25 17.55
C LYS A 107 4.10 -15.10 18.57
N ILE A 108 3.12 -14.24 18.28
CA ILE A 108 2.05 -13.85 19.22
C ILE A 108 1.25 -15.06 19.74
N ARG A 109 1.02 -16.08 18.89
CA ARG A 109 0.31 -17.30 19.30
C ARG A 109 1.04 -18.06 20.40
N TRP A 110 2.36 -18.17 20.30
CA TRP A 110 3.18 -18.86 21.30
C TRP A 110 3.30 -18.05 22.60
N LEU A 111 3.37 -16.72 22.49
CA LEU A 111 3.27 -15.81 23.64
C LEU A 111 1.97 -16.04 24.41
N GLY A 112 0.83 -16.05 23.71
CA GLY A 112 -0.47 -16.26 24.33
C GLY A 112 -0.58 -17.61 25.04
N ILE A 113 -0.16 -18.70 24.37
CA ILE A 113 -0.15 -20.04 24.97
C ILE A 113 0.73 -20.08 26.23
N THR A 114 1.94 -19.50 26.16
CA THR A 114 2.89 -19.49 27.28
C THR A 114 2.32 -18.75 28.49
N LEU A 115 1.72 -17.57 28.27
CA LEU A 115 1.14 -16.79 29.35
C LEU A 115 -0.08 -17.47 29.99
N VAL A 116 -0.98 -18.04 29.17
CA VAL A 116 -2.15 -18.77 29.68
C VAL A 116 -1.70 -19.95 30.54
N ILE A 117 -0.81 -20.81 30.01
CA ILE A 117 -0.30 -21.98 30.74
C ILE A 117 0.41 -21.54 32.02
N ALA A 118 1.20 -20.46 31.98
CA ALA A 118 1.92 -20.00 33.16
C ALA A 118 0.98 -19.44 34.25
N VAL A 119 -0.05 -18.70 33.87
CA VAL A 119 -1.05 -18.18 34.81
C VAL A 119 -1.86 -19.34 35.40
N ASP A 120 -2.35 -20.26 34.58
CA ASP A 120 -3.09 -21.43 35.06
C ASP A 120 -2.21 -22.30 35.97
N ALA A 121 -0.97 -22.60 35.57
CA ALA A 121 -0.03 -23.38 36.37
C ALA A 121 0.30 -22.68 37.70
N ALA A 122 0.43 -21.35 37.72
CA ALA A 122 0.64 -20.60 38.94
C ALA A 122 -0.57 -20.68 39.88
N LEU A 123 -1.79 -20.51 39.37
CA LEU A 123 -3.02 -20.62 40.16
C LEU A 123 -3.23 -22.05 40.70
N ILE A 124 -3.03 -23.06 39.85
CA ILE A 124 -3.07 -24.47 40.23
C ILE A 124 -2.01 -24.76 41.30
N SER A 125 -0.78 -24.28 41.10
CA SER A 125 0.31 -24.46 42.08
C SER A 125 -0.03 -23.81 43.41
N ILE A 126 -0.66 -22.63 43.42
CA ILE A 126 -1.08 -21.96 44.66
C ILE A 126 -2.16 -22.79 45.38
N MET A 127 -3.16 -23.30 44.66
CA MET A 127 -4.19 -24.19 45.23
C MET A 127 -3.60 -25.48 45.82
N LEU A 128 -2.74 -26.16 45.06
CA LEU A 128 -2.18 -27.45 45.48
C LEU A 128 -1.11 -27.32 46.58
N SER A 129 -0.56 -26.12 46.79
CA SER A 129 0.49 -25.89 47.80
C SER A 129 -0.07 -25.38 49.13
N TYR A 130 -1.39 -25.37 49.31
CA TYR A 130 -1.98 -25.09 50.63
C TYR A 130 -1.46 -26.11 51.66
N PRO A 131 -1.20 -25.67 52.91
CA PRO A 131 -0.73 -26.56 53.96
C PRO A 131 -1.72 -27.73 54.14
N HIS A 132 -1.18 -28.93 54.30
CA HIS A 132 -1.94 -30.18 54.43
C HIS A 132 -2.77 -30.59 53.21
N PHE A 133 -2.62 -29.89 52.07
CA PHE A 133 -3.43 -30.14 50.87
C PHE A 133 -4.94 -29.96 51.15
N GLU A 134 -5.28 -29.12 52.13
CA GLU A 134 -6.67 -28.87 52.55
C GLU A 134 -7.21 -27.60 51.89
N LEU A 135 -8.37 -27.71 51.27
CA LEU A 135 -9.10 -26.59 50.69
C LEU A 135 -9.79 -25.79 51.80
N THR A 136 -9.48 -24.50 51.88
CA THR A 136 -10.02 -23.58 52.88
C THR A 136 -11.13 -22.71 52.27
N GLN A 137 -12.05 -22.17 53.07
CA GLN A 137 -13.07 -21.24 52.54
C GLN A 137 -12.46 -20.01 51.84
N ASN A 138 -11.27 -19.58 52.28
CA ASN A 138 -10.55 -18.43 51.70
C ASN A 138 -9.93 -18.73 50.33
N SER A 139 -9.85 -20.00 49.90
CA SER A 139 -9.33 -20.35 48.57
C SER A 139 -10.39 -20.24 47.48
N LEU A 140 -11.70 -20.28 47.82
CA LEU A 140 -12.80 -20.20 46.85
C LEU A 140 -12.72 -18.98 45.91
N PRO A 141 -12.40 -17.75 46.38
CA PRO A 141 -12.26 -16.60 45.49
C PRO A 141 -11.10 -16.72 44.48
N ILE A 142 -10.12 -17.59 44.73
CA ILE A 142 -9.01 -17.80 43.79
C ILE A 142 -9.48 -18.55 42.54
N TYR A 143 -10.58 -19.33 42.61
CA TYR A 143 -11.19 -19.92 41.41
C TYR A 143 -11.71 -18.86 40.44
N ASP A 144 -12.19 -17.72 40.94
CA ASP A 144 -12.61 -16.59 40.11
C ASP A 144 -11.41 -15.97 39.36
N LEU A 145 -10.17 -16.14 39.86
CA LEU A 145 -8.96 -15.64 39.18
C LEU A 145 -8.60 -16.43 37.92
N PHE A 146 -9.12 -17.65 37.72
CA PHE A 146 -8.96 -18.37 36.43
C PHE A 146 -9.63 -17.61 35.27
N VAL A 147 -10.53 -16.66 35.55
CA VAL A 147 -11.08 -15.78 34.50
C VAL A 147 -9.96 -14.96 33.84
N LEU A 148 -8.90 -14.64 34.58
CA LEU A 148 -7.76 -13.90 34.06
C LEU A 148 -7.09 -14.65 32.89
N SER A 149 -6.96 -15.98 32.97
CA SER A 149 -6.36 -16.75 31.87
C SER A 149 -7.25 -16.77 30.63
N ILE A 150 -8.58 -16.74 30.80
CA ILE A 150 -9.53 -16.55 29.68
C ILE A 150 -9.32 -15.16 29.04
N ILE A 151 -9.21 -14.09 29.83
CA ILE A 151 -9.00 -12.72 29.31
C ILE A 151 -7.69 -12.64 28.52
N ILE A 152 -6.62 -13.25 29.04
CA ILE A 152 -5.32 -13.31 28.35
C ILE A 152 -5.47 -14.12 27.05
N ALA A 153 -6.17 -15.26 27.08
CA ALA A 153 -6.40 -16.09 25.91
C ALA A 153 -7.15 -15.34 24.80
N VAL A 154 -8.21 -14.62 25.14
CA VAL A 154 -9.03 -13.78 24.24
C VAL A 154 -8.18 -12.71 23.55
N SER A 155 -7.16 -12.20 24.25
CA SER A 155 -6.29 -11.12 23.73
C SER A 155 -5.28 -11.61 22.70
N PHE A 156 -4.81 -12.87 22.79
CA PHE A 156 -3.69 -13.37 21.98
C PHE A 156 -4.01 -14.59 21.11
N LEU A 157 -5.07 -15.33 21.44
CA LEU A 157 -5.42 -16.59 20.79
C LEU A 157 -6.68 -16.44 19.92
N PRO A 158 -6.82 -17.28 18.88
CA PRO A 158 -8.08 -17.37 18.14
C PRO A 158 -9.25 -17.70 19.07
N ALA A 159 -10.43 -17.14 18.78
CA ALA A 159 -11.63 -17.29 19.61
C ALA A 159 -11.96 -18.75 19.98
N ARG A 160 -11.64 -19.73 19.11
CA ARG A 160 -11.86 -21.16 19.38
C ARG A 160 -11.12 -21.66 20.62
N ASN A 161 -9.92 -21.14 20.90
CA ASN A 161 -9.10 -21.58 22.02
C ASN A 161 -9.67 -21.16 23.38
N VAL A 162 -10.43 -20.07 23.41
CA VAL A 162 -11.07 -19.54 24.63
C VAL A 162 -12.01 -20.58 25.25
N ILE A 163 -12.75 -21.31 24.41
CA ILE A 163 -13.68 -22.35 24.85
C ILE A 163 -12.92 -23.53 25.47
N TYR A 164 -11.80 -23.95 24.88
CA TYR A 164 -11.01 -25.06 25.43
C TYR A 164 -10.39 -24.72 26.78
N ILE A 165 -9.89 -23.49 26.95
CA ILE A 165 -9.33 -23.03 28.22
C ILE A 165 -10.41 -22.91 29.28
N ALA A 166 -11.58 -22.36 28.94
CA ALA A 166 -12.71 -22.29 29.87
C ALA A 166 -13.17 -23.68 30.32
N LEU A 167 -13.27 -24.64 29.39
CA LEU A 167 -13.63 -26.02 29.71
C LEU A 167 -12.59 -26.67 30.61
N PHE A 168 -11.30 -26.47 30.32
CA PHE A 168 -10.20 -26.94 31.16
C PHE A 168 -10.28 -26.35 32.57
N ASN A 169 -10.50 -25.04 32.72
CA ASN A 169 -10.62 -24.38 34.02
C ASN A 169 -11.84 -24.90 34.79
N CYS A 170 -13.00 -25.06 34.14
CA CYS A 170 -14.18 -25.64 34.78
C CYS A 170 -13.94 -27.09 35.23
N ALA A 171 -13.29 -27.90 34.39
CA ALA A 171 -12.94 -29.27 34.73
C ALA A 171 -11.98 -29.32 35.92
N PHE A 172 -10.95 -28.46 35.92
CA PHE A 172 -10.02 -28.34 37.03
C PHE A 172 -10.72 -27.94 38.34
N ILE A 173 -11.57 -26.91 38.33
CA ILE A 173 -12.34 -26.48 39.51
C ILE A 173 -13.19 -27.63 40.07
N CYS A 174 -13.89 -28.37 39.19
CA CYS A 174 -14.67 -29.53 39.62
C CYS A 174 -13.80 -30.63 40.23
N LEU A 175 -12.67 -30.96 39.59
CA LEU A 175 -11.76 -31.99 40.07
C LEU A 175 -11.11 -31.59 41.39
N ASP A 176 -10.65 -30.35 41.52
CA ASP A 176 -9.99 -29.85 42.73
C ASP A 176 -10.95 -29.90 43.92
N LEU A 177 -12.20 -29.46 43.75
CA LEU A 177 -13.21 -29.53 44.80
C LEU A 177 -13.63 -30.97 45.14
N ILE A 178 -13.65 -31.91 44.19
CA ILE A 178 -14.06 -33.29 44.47
C ILE A 178 -12.92 -34.09 45.16
N PHE A 179 -11.67 -33.85 44.75
CA PHE A 179 -10.54 -34.68 45.17
C PHE A 179 -9.74 -34.11 46.34
N GLN A 180 -9.74 -32.79 46.58
CA GLN A 180 -9.03 -32.23 47.73
C GLN A 180 -9.79 -32.44 49.04
N PRO A 181 -9.10 -32.79 50.14
CA PRO A 181 -9.64 -32.71 51.49
C PRO A 181 -10.16 -31.31 51.82
N HIS A 182 -11.28 -31.24 52.53
CA HIS A 182 -11.92 -29.97 52.92
C HIS A 182 -11.66 -29.69 54.39
N THR A 183 -11.42 -28.44 54.74
CA THR A 183 -11.45 -28.05 56.16
C THR A 183 -12.85 -28.23 56.75
N PRO A 184 -12.99 -28.45 58.07
CA PRO A 184 -14.31 -28.64 58.70
C PRO A 184 -15.24 -27.44 58.49
N ASP A 185 -14.68 -26.23 58.43
CA ASP A 185 -15.41 -25.00 58.14
C ASP A 185 -16.00 -25.01 56.71
N LEU A 186 -15.17 -25.34 55.71
CA LEU A 186 -15.64 -25.46 54.33
C LEU A 186 -16.65 -26.60 54.17
N HIS A 187 -16.47 -27.70 54.90
CA HIS A 187 -17.41 -28.82 54.91
C HIS A 187 -18.80 -28.40 55.43
N GLN A 188 -18.85 -27.62 56.52
CA GLN A 188 -20.10 -27.08 57.05
C GLN A 188 -20.79 -26.20 56.00
N VAL A 189 -20.05 -25.29 55.37
CA VAL A 189 -20.58 -24.41 54.32
C VAL A 189 -21.06 -25.23 53.11
N LEU A 190 -20.35 -26.29 52.72
CA LEU A 190 -20.78 -27.20 51.64
C LEU A 190 -22.12 -27.88 51.98
N THR A 191 -22.30 -28.32 53.22
CA THR A 191 -23.55 -28.97 53.66
C THR A 191 -24.71 -28.00 53.79
N GLU A 192 -24.45 -26.71 54.08
CA GLU A 192 -25.50 -25.69 54.20
C GLU A 192 -25.91 -25.09 52.85
N THR A 193 -24.97 -24.98 51.90
CA THR A 193 -25.17 -24.25 50.63
C THR A 193 -25.21 -25.14 49.38
N ASP A 194 -25.09 -26.46 49.56
CA ASP A 194 -25.09 -27.51 48.53
C ASP A 194 -24.22 -27.14 47.31
N TYR A 195 -24.87 -26.93 46.15
CA TYR A 195 -24.25 -26.75 44.84
C TYR A 195 -23.87 -25.30 44.53
N THR A 196 -24.32 -24.33 45.33
CA THR A 196 -24.20 -22.91 44.99
C THR A 196 -22.75 -22.42 45.01
N ILE A 197 -21.90 -23.02 45.85
CA ILE A 197 -20.47 -22.68 45.97
C ILE A 197 -19.72 -22.98 44.68
N LEU A 198 -19.96 -24.15 44.08
CA LEU A 198 -19.33 -24.56 42.82
C LEU A 198 -19.96 -23.86 41.60
N LEU A 199 -21.26 -23.59 41.68
CA LEU A 199 -22.00 -22.94 40.59
C LEU A 199 -21.43 -21.55 40.29
N ARG A 200 -21.05 -20.78 41.32
CA ARG A 200 -20.57 -19.40 41.15
C ARG A 200 -19.33 -19.27 40.24
N PRO A 201 -18.17 -19.87 40.55
CA PRO A 201 -16.99 -19.72 39.70
C PRO A 201 -17.23 -20.31 38.31
N ILE A 202 -17.90 -21.46 38.19
CA ILE A 202 -18.20 -22.08 36.89
C ILE A 202 -19.11 -21.19 36.05
N ALA A 203 -20.17 -20.62 36.63
CA ALA A 203 -21.06 -19.72 35.92
C ALA A 203 -20.30 -18.48 35.42
N ILE A 204 -19.42 -17.90 36.23
CA ILE A 204 -18.58 -16.76 35.83
C ILE A 204 -17.67 -17.16 34.66
N GLN A 205 -16.98 -18.31 34.73
CA GLN A 205 -16.11 -18.79 33.63
C GLN A 205 -16.89 -18.95 32.33
N ILE A 206 -18.07 -19.59 32.38
CA ILE A 206 -18.90 -19.83 31.19
C ILE A 206 -19.40 -18.51 30.59
N ILE A 207 -19.91 -17.60 31.42
CA ILE A 207 -20.44 -16.30 30.98
C ILE A 207 -19.31 -15.48 30.35
N VAL A 208 -18.16 -15.36 31.01
CA VAL A 208 -17.03 -14.58 30.50
C VAL A 208 -16.49 -15.21 29.21
N ALA A 209 -16.32 -16.52 29.14
CA ALA A 209 -15.89 -17.22 27.93
C ALA A 209 -16.85 -16.98 26.76
N PHE A 210 -18.17 -17.03 27.00
CA PHE A 210 -19.17 -16.82 25.96
C PHE A 210 -19.18 -15.36 25.45
N ILE A 211 -19.20 -14.38 26.35
CA ILE A 211 -19.20 -12.96 25.99
C ILE A 211 -17.93 -12.61 25.22
N THR A 212 -16.77 -13.02 25.74
CA THR A 212 -15.48 -12.73 25.10
C THR A 212 -15.32 -13.44 23.76
N TYR A 213 -15.81 -14.68 23.63
CA TYR A 213 -15.86 -15.40 22.36
C TYR A 213 -16.67 -14.64 21.30
N LEU A 214 -17.88 -14.20 21.65
CA LEU A 214 -18.72 -13.40 20.75
C LEU A 214 -18.04 -12.08 20.39
N TRP A 215 -17.45 -11.41 21.36
CA TRP A 215 -16.76 -10.14 21.16
C TRP A 215 -15.58 -10.27 20.19
N VAL A 216 -14.66 -11.22 20.41
CA VAL A 216 -13.51 -11.45 19.50
C VAL A 216 -13.97 -11.85 18.11
N ARG A 217 -14.99 -12.71 18.01
CA ARG A 217 -15.53 -13.13 16.72
C ARG A 217 -16.11 -11.95 15.94
N ASN A 218 -16.86 -11.08 16.61
CA ASN A 218 -17.44 -9.89 16.00
C ASN A 218 -16.37 -8.86 15.62
N ALA A 219 -15.41 -8.61 16.51
CA ALA A 219 -14.28 -7.71 16.24
C ALA A 219 -13.46 -8.17 15.04
N THR A 220 -13.12 -9.46 14.98
CA THR A 220 -12.36 -10.03 13.85
C THR A 220 -13.10 -9.86 12.52
N ARG A 221 -14.42 -10.12 12.50
CA ARG A 221 -15.25 -9.92 11.32
C ARG A 221 -15.38 -8.45 10.92
N ALA A 222 -15.47 -7.55 11.88
CA ALA A 222 -15.55 -6.12 11.62
C ALA A 222 -14.25 -5.59 10.99
N ILE A 223 -13.10 -6.05 11.51
CA ILE A 223 -11.77 -5.74 10.97
C ILE A 223 -11.63 -6.27 9.55
N GLU A 224 -12.02 -7.52 9.29
CA GLU A 224 -11.94 -8.12 7.96
C GLU A 224 -12.78 -7.33 6.93
N ARG A 225 -13.99 -6.91 7.32
CA ARG A 225 -14.85 -6.05 6.49
C ARG A 225 -14.23 -4.67 6.26
N ALA A 226 -13.61 -4.08 7.28
CA ALA A 226 -12.94 -2.79 7.14
C ALA A 226 -11.75 -2.88 6.18
N ASN A 227 -10.92 -3.93 6.29
CA ASN A 227 -9.79 -4.14 5.38
C ASN A 227 -10.25 -4.37 3.93
N GLN A 228 -11.34 -5.11 3.72
CA GLN A 228 -11.94 -5.27 2.39
C GLN A 228 -12.45 -3.94 1.83
N ALA A 229 -13.12 -3.13 2.66
CA ALA A 229 -13.60 -1.82 2.25
C ALA A 229 -12.44 -0.86 1.91
N GLU A 230 -11.35 -0.88 2.69
CA GLU A 230 -10.15 -0.09 2.42
C GLU A 230 -9.49 -0.52 1.10
N LEU A 231 -9.33 -1.82 0.87
CA LEU A 231 -8.79 -2.34 -0.38
C LEU A 231 -9.64 -1.93 -1.58
N ILE A 232 -10.97 -2.00 -1.47
CA ILE A 232 -11.89 -1.56 -2.51
C ILE A 232 -11.75 -0.06 -2.76
N ALA A 233 -11.67 0.76 -1.72
CA ALA A 233 -11.50 2.21 -1.85
C ALA A 233 -10.15 2.58 -2.51
N GLN A 234 -9.07 1.85 -2.20
CA GLN A 234 -7.77 2.04 -2.85
C GLN A 234 -7.83 1.68 -4.34
N LEU A 235 -8.47 0.55 -4.68
CA LEU A 235 -8.65 0.14 -6.07
C LEU A 235 -9.55 1.11 -6.85
N GLU A 236 -10.64 1.58 -6.26
CA GLU A 236 -11.52 2.57 -6.86
C GLU A 236 -10.78 3.90 -7.10
N SER A 237 -9.97 4.35 -6.15
CA SER A 237 -9.13 5.54 -6.32
C SER A 237 -8.15 5.40 -7.48
N GLN A 238 -7.50 4.24 -7.62
CA GLN A 238 -6.62 3.96 -8.75
C GLN A 238 -7.37 3.96 -10.09
N MET A 239 -8.56 3.35 -10.14
CA MET A 239 -9.39 3.34 -11.35
C MET A 239 -9.88 4.74 -11.74
N VAL A 240 -10.31 5.55 -10.77
CA VAL A 240 -10.73 6.94 -11.00
C VAL A 240 -9.55 7.77 -11.54
N GLN A 241 -8.36 7.58 -10.97
CA GLN A 241 -7.15 8.27 -11.42
C GLN A 241 -6.77 7.87 -12.87
N GLN A 242 -6.77 6.57 -13.18
CA GLN A 242 -6.53 6.07 -14.53
C GLN A 242 -7.56 6.60 -15.54
N LYS A 243 -8.84 6.64 -15.16
CA LYS A 243 -9.91 7.19 -16.00
C LYS A 243 -9.67 8.68 -16.29
N LYS A 244 -9.30 9.45 -15.27
CA LYS A 244 -9.00 10.88 -15.42
C LYS A 244 -7.80 11.11 -16.35
N GLU A 245 -6.75 10.32 -16.21
CA GLU A 245 -5.57 10.37 -17.09
C GLU A 245 -5.93 10.03 -18.54
N LEU A 246 -6.79 9.03 -18.73
CA LEU A 246 -7.32 8.67 -20.04
C LEU A 246 -8.15 9.80 -20.66
N ASP A 247 -9.07 10.40 -19.90
CA ASP A 247 -9.92 11.50 -20.35
C ASP A 247 -9.10 12.72 -20.76
N ILE A 248 -8.06 13.07 -19.99
CA ILE A 248 -7.12 14.15 -20.33
C ILE A 248 -6.38 13.82 -21.63
N GLY A 249 -5.85 12.60 -21.77
CA GLY A 249 -5.16 12.19 -22.98
C GLY A 249 -6.07 12.18 -24.22
N ILE A 250 -7.34 11.81 -24.09
CA ILE A 250 -8.32 11.90 -25.19
C ILE A 250 -8.55 13.34 -25.61
N GLN A 251 -8.67 14.28 -24.66
CA GLN A 251 -8.84 15.70 -24.97
C GLN A 251 -7.63 16.28 -25.72
N ILE A 252 -6.41 15.91 -25.34
CA ILE A 252 -5.18 16.32 -26.02
C ILE A 252 -5.13 15.74 -27.45
N LEU A 253 -5.50 14.47 -27.64
CA LEU A 253 -5.59 13.85 -28.97
C LEU A 253 -6.59 14.59 -29.86
N LEU A 254 -7.79 14.87 -29.33
CA LEU A 254 -8.84 15.56 -30.06
C LEU A 254 -8.39 16.96 -30.45
N GLN A 255 -7.80 17.72 -29.53
CA GLN A 255 -7.27 19.05 -29.82
C GLN A 255 -6.19 19.00 -30.90
N THR A 256 -5.26 18.04 -30.83
CA THR A 256 -4.21 17.86 -31.84
C THR A 256 -4.81 17.59 -33.23
N LEU A 257 -5.84 16.73 -33.31
CA LEU A 257 -6.55 16.45 -34.56
C LEU A 257 -7.28 17.68 -35.11
N VAL A 258 -7.89 18.49 -34.25
CA VAL A 258 -8.56 19.74 -34.65
C VAL A 258 -7.54 20.77 -35.17
N GLU A 259 -6.40 20.94 -34.52
CA GLU A 259 -5.35 21.85 -34.99
C GLU A 259 -4.74 21.38 -36.33
N ALA A 260 -4.53 20.07 -36.49
CA ALA A 260 -4.09 19.49 -37.76
C ALA A 260 -5.14 19.68 -38.88
N ALA A 261 -6.43 19.49 -38.58
CA ALA A 261 -7.53 19.72 -39.53
C ALA A 261 -7.66 21.20 -39.94
N ASN A 262 -7.29 22.13 -39.05
CA ASN A 262 -7.21 23.57 -39.35
C ASN A 262 -5.96 23.97 -40.15
N GLY A 263 -5.17 23.01 -40.63
CA GLY A 263 -4.00 23.23 -41.49
C GLY A 263 -2.67 23.37 -40.73
N ASN A 264 -2.66 23.29 -39.40
CA ASN A 264 -1.42 23.27 -38.64
C ASN A 264 -0.85 21.84 -38.57
N LEU A 265 -0.16 21.43 -39.64
CA LEU A 265 0.42 20.08 -39.74
C LEU A 265 1.73 19.90 -38.94
N ASN A 266 2.20 20.94 -38.25
CA ASN A 266 3.39 20.87 -37.40
C ASN A 266 3.06 20.42 -35.96
N VAL A 267 1.78 20.30 -35.60
CA VAL A 267 1.36 19.85 -34.26
C VAL A 267 1.63 18.36 -34.10
N ARG A 268 2.20 17.99 -32.96
CA ARG A 268 2.45 16.61 -32.56
C ARG A 268 1.75 16.35 -31.25
N ALA A 269 1.16 15.17 -31.14
CA ALA A 269 0.52 14.74 -29.91
C ALA A 269 1.63 14.28 -28.92
N PRO A 270 1.80 14.95 -27.76
CA PRO A 270 2.90 14.67 -26.84
C PRO A 270 2.53 13.54 -25.87
N TYR A 271 2.82 12.29 -26.26
CA TYR A 271 2.64 11.13 -25.36
C TYR A 271 3.97 10.50 -25.00
N SER A 272 4.21 10.32 -23.70
CA SER A 272 5.26 9.45 -23.18
C SER A 272 4.87 7.98 -23.40
N GLN A 273 5.87 7.08 -23.49
CA GLN A 273 5.67 5.64 -23.65
C GLN A 273 4.88 4.99 -22.49
N GLU A 274 4.79 5.68 -21.36
CA GLU A 274 4.11 5.22 -20.15
C GLU A 274 2.59 5.40 -20.22
N ASN A 275 2.06 6.19 -21.15
CA ASN A 275 0.63 6.42 -21.29
C ASN A 275 -0.04 5.33 -22.14
N VAL A 276 -1.17 4.79 -21.68
CA VAL A 276 -1.98 3.79 -22.42
C VAL A 276 -2.37 4.29 -23.83
N LEU A 277 -2.49 5.62 -24.02
CA LEU A 277 -2.81 6.25 -25.30
C LEU A 277 -1.62 6.44 -26.23
N TRP A 278 -0.41 6.04 -25.83
CA TRP A 278 0.79 6.21 -26.64
C TRP A 278 0.65 5.58 -28.04
N GLN A 279 0.07 4.38 -28.12
CA GLN A 279 -0.14 3.69 -29.39
C GLN A 279 -1.09 4.45 -30.32
N VAL A 280 -2.16 5.04 -29.75
CA VAL A 280 -3.13 5.87 -30.50
C VAL A 280 -2.47 7.17 -30.95
N GLY A 281 -1.73 7.84 -30.07
CA GLY A 281 -0.99 9.07 -30.39
C GLY A 281 0.09 8.87 -31.46
N SER A 282 0.80 7.74 -31.43
CA SER A 282 1.77 7.37 -32.46
C SER A 282 1.11 7.19 -33.83
N ALA A 283 -0.04 6.50 -33.88
CA ALA A 283 -0.80 6.34 -35.11
C ALA A 283 -1.28 7.70 -35.66
N VAL A 284 -1.79 8.60 -34.80
CA VAL A 284 -2.20 9.96 -35.18
C VAL A 284 -1.01 10.76 -35.71
N ASN A 285 0.14 10.75 -35.04
CA ASN A 285 1.34 11.44 -35.49
C ASN A 285 1.84 10.91 -36.85
N MET A 286 1.72 9.61 -37.10
CA MET A 286 2.05 9.02 -38.38
C MET A 286 1.10 9.50 -39.50
N LEU A 287 -0.21 9.57 -39.22
CA LEU A 287 -1.20 10.10 -40.16
C LEU A 287 -0.95 11.57 -40.48
N ILE A 288 -0.68 12.41 -39.48
CA ILE A 288 -0.34 13.83 -39.68
C ILE A 288 0.92 13.96 -40.54
N THR A 289 1.95 13.14 -40.30
CA THR A 289 3.18 13.15 -41.11
C THR A 289 2.90 12.76 -42.57
N ARG A 290 2.03 11.77 -42.79
CA ARG A 290 1.64 11.37 -44.15
C ARG A 290 0.87 12.49 -44.84
N LEU A 291 -0.09 13.12 -44.17
CA LEU A 291 -0.83 14.27 -44.70
C LEU A 291 0.10 15.45 -45.02
N GLN A 292 1.05 15.76 -44.14
CA GLN A 292 2.05 16.80 -44.36
C GLN A 292 2.86 16.56 -45.62
N ARG A 293 3.36 15.34 -45.82
CA ARG A 293 4.09 14.97 -47.05
C ARG A 293 3.21 15.12 -48.29
N THR A 294 1.97 14.66 -48.24
CA THR A 294 1.03 14.79 -49.36
C THR A 294 0.76 16.26 -49.69
N ALA A 295 0.56 17.11 -48.68
CA ALA A 295 0.30 18.54 -48.87
C ALA A 295 1.50 19.28 -49.50
N VAL A 296 2.72 18.98 -49.03
CA VAL A 296 3.96 19.53 -49.61
C VAL A 296 4.11 19.09 -51.07
N ASN A 297 3.93 17.81 -51.36
CA ASN A 297 4.01 17.28 -52.72
C ASN A 297 2.95 17.91 -53.65
N GLU A 298 1.73 18.14 -53.16
CA GLU A 298 0.70 18.82 -53.95
C GLU A 298 1.06 20.28 -54.22
N GLN A 299 1.64 20.97 -53.25
CA GLN A 299 2.10 22.34 -53.40
C GLN A 299 3.28 22.44 -54.40
N GLU A 300 4.24 21.53 -54.31
CA GLU A 300 5.33 21.40 -55.29
C GLU A 300 4.77 21.12 -56.69
N LEU A 301 3.83 20.18 -56.82
CA LEU A 301 3.19 19.87 -58.10
C LEU A 301 2.42 21.06 -58.67
N LYS A 302 1.75 21.86 -57.82
CA LYS A 302 1.12 23.12 -58.24
C LYS A 302 2.17 24.14 -58.71
N LYS A 303 3.28 24.28 -57.99
CA LYS A 303 4.40 25.17 -58.37
C LYS A 303 5.01 24.76 -59.72
N ILE A 304 5.30 23.47 -59.88
CA ILE A 304 5.77 22.86 -61.14
C ILE A 304 4.78 23.14 -62.28
N LYS A 305 3.48 22.93 -62.06
CA LYS A 305 2.44 23.24 -63.06
C LYS A 305 2.41 24.73 -63.44
N SER A 306 2.53 25.63 -62.47
CA SER A 306 2.55 27.07 -62.76
C SER A 306 3.81 27.51 -63.51
N GLU A 307 4.98 26.97 -63.15
CA GLU A 307 6.23 27.25 -63.85
C GLU A 307 6.22 26.67 -65.27
N LEU A 308 5.71 25.44 -65.45
CA LEU A 308 5.54 24.85 -66.77
C LEU A 308 4.60 25.67 -67.66
N ALA A 309 3.47 26.16 -67.11
CA ALA A 309 2.55 27.02 -67.84
C ALA A 309 3.22 28.33 -68.27
N ARG A 310 4.01 28.96 -67.37
CA ARG A 310 4.82 30.14 -67.68
C ARG A 310 5.85 29.86 -68.76
N MET A 311 6.56 28.74 -68.67
CA MET A 311 7.55 28.34 -69.65
C MET A 311 6.94 28.10 -71.03
N ILE A 312 5.81 27.38 -71.09
CA ILE A 312 5.06 27.16 -72.36
C ILE A 312 4.66 28.50 -72.98
N GLN A 313 4.19 29.45 -72.17
CA GLN A 313 3.83 30.78 -72.65
C GLN A 313 5.06 31.53 -73.17
N GLY A 314 6.17 31.53 -72.42
CA GLY A 314 7.43 32.14 -72.84
C GLY A 314 7.96 31.59 -74.16
N VAL A 315 7.98 30.26 -74.32
CA VAL A 315 8.39 29.60 -75.56
C VAL A 315 7.49 30.00 -76.74
N ARG A 316 6.18 30.10 -76.53
CA ARG A 316 5.23 30.54 -77.57
C ARG A 316 5.47 31.99 -77.99
N GLU A 317 5.77 32.88 -77.04
CA GLU A 317 6.08 34.28 -77.31
C GLU A 317 7.40 34.43 -78.08
N THR A 318 8.47 33.75 -77.64
CA THR A 318 9.77 33.70 -78.33
C THR A 318 9.63 33.21 -79.76
N LYS A 319 8.86 32.14 -79.98
CA LYS A 319 8.61 31.61 -81.33
C LYS A 319 7.92 32.64 -82.23
N ARG A 320 7.13 33.55 -81.68
CA ARG A 320 6.43 34.60 -82.42
C ARG A 320 7.31 35.81 -82.73
N THR A 321 8.23 36.18 -81.83
CA THR A 321 9.03 37.41 -81.92
C THR A 321 10.48 37.21 -82.37
N HIS A 322 10.96 35.97 -82.52
CA HIS A 322 12.35 35.64 -82.89
C HIS A 322 13.43 36.22 -81.94
N MET A 323 13.06 36.64 -80.72
CA MET A 323 14.04 37.07 -79.72
C MET A 323 14.59 35.87 -78.93
N THR A 324 15.84 35.96 -78.48
CA THR A 324 16.47 34.91 -77.63
C THR A 324 15.76 34.79 -76.28
N PHE A 325 15.31 33.59 -75.96
CA PHE A 325 14.65 33.27 -74.69
C PHE A 325 15.67 33.19 -73.54
N TYR A 326 15.50 34.03 -72.52
CA TYR A 326 16.23 33.93 -71.25
C TYR A 326 15.29 33.41 -70.17
N HIS A 327 15.54 32.20 -69.66
CA HIS A 327 14.80 31.66 -68.53
C HIS A 327 15.55 31.98 -67.23
N MET A 328 14.85 32.54 -66.24
CA MET A 328 15.39 32.71 -64.89
C MET A 328 15.09 31.43 -64.08
N PRO A 329 16.06 30.77 -63.43
CA PRO A 329 15.81 29.49 -62.73
C PRO A 329 14.75 29.68 -61.63
N GLY A 330 13.74 28.80 -61.61
CA GLY A 330 12.60 28.88 -60.70
C GLY A 330 12.86 28.25 -59.33
N GLY A 331 14.03 27.66 -59.13
CA GLY A 331 14.36 26.83 -57.98
C GLY A 331 13.46 25.60 -57.93
N THR A 332 13.17 25.00 -59.09
CA THR A 332 12.38 23.77 -59.20
C THR A 332 13.21 22.66 -59.80
N ASP A 333 12.84 21.41 -59.54
CA ASP A 333 13.52 20.23 -60.09
C ASP A 333 13.43 20.16 -61.64
N LEU A 334 12.63 21.03 -62.27
CA LEU A 334 12.60 21.21 -63.71
C LEU A 334 13.77 22.06 -64.24
N ASP A 335 14.42 22.88 -63.42
CA ASP A 335 15.47 23.81 -63.87
C ASP A 335 16.63 23.10 -64.60
N PRO A 336 17.11 21.92 -64.17
CA PRO A 336 18.15 21.19 -64.91
C PRO A 336 17.65 20.73 -66.29
N LEU A 337 16.43 20.19 -66.36
CA LEU A 337 15.80 19.78 -67.62
C LEU A 337 15.62 20.97 -68.58
N ILE A 338 15.24 22.13 -68.04
CA ILE A 338 15.08 23.37 -68.80
C ILE A 338 16.44 23.83 -69.33
N SER A 339 17.48 23.80 -68.50
CA SER A 339 18.83 24.19 -68.90
C SER A 339 19.39 23.30 -70.01
N GLU A 340 19.17 21.99 -69.96
CA GLU A 340 19.53 21.07 -71.05
C GLU A 340 18.71 21.35 -72.32
N LEU A 341 17.39 21.57 -72.22
CA LEU A 341 16.54 21.79 -73.39
C LEU A 341 16.89 23.09 -74.11
N ILE A 342 17.24 24.14 -73.34
CA ILE A 342 17.70 25.44 -73.85
C ILE A 342 19.11 25.30 -74.45
N GLY A 343 20.02 24.63 -73.74
CA GLY A 343 21.39 24.37 -74.22
C GLY A 343 21.42 23.56 -75.51
N SER A 344 20.51 22.59 -75.67
CA SER A 344 20.42 21.72 -76.84
C SER A 344 19.87 22.42 -78.09
N ASN A 345 18.96 23.39 -77.94
CA ASN A 345 18.32 24.07 -79.07
C ASN A 345 19.01 25.39 -79.48
N LEU A 346 19.88 25.96 -78.64
CA LEU A 346 20.57 27.24 -78.91
C LEU A 346 22.03 27.10 -79.36
N LEU A 347 22.59 25.89 -79.38
CA LEU A 347 23.84 25.62 -80.07
C LEU A 347 23.52 25.23 -81.51
N PRO A 348 23.58 26.14 -82.51
CA PRO A 348 23.56 25.73 -83.90
C PRO A 348 24.71 24.74 -84.08
N SER A 349 24.40 23.57 -84.63
CA SER A 349 25.38 22.60 -85.11
C SER A 349 26.42 23.35 -85.95
N SER A 350 27.57 23.67 -85.37
CA SER A 350 28.70 24.21 -86.09
C SER A 350 29.26 23.07 -86.91
N SER A 351 28.73 22.94 -88.13
CA SER A 351 29.30 22.11 -89.17
C SER A 351 30.77 22.49 -89.36
N ASN A 352 31.64 21.48 -89.32
CA ASN A 352 32.99 21.47 -89.88
C ASN A 352 34.02 22.43 -89.28
N SER A 353 34.70 21.98 -88.24
CA SER A 353 36.16 22.22 -88.15
C SER A 353 36.88 20.89 -87.94
N THR A 354 37.56 20.48 -89.00
CA THR A 354 38.48 19.36 -89.09
C THR A 354 39.50 19.42 -87.94
N PRO A 355 39.72 18.36 -87.16
CA PRO A 355 40.74 18.37 -86.12
C PRO A 355 42.14 18.43 -86.76
N PRO A 356 43.06 19.28 -86.24
CA PRO A 356 44.45 19.25 -86.68
C PRO A 356 45.09 17.92 -86.26
N LYS A 357 45.70 17.27 -87.25
CA LYS A 357 46.52 16.07 -87.17
C LYS A 357 47.57 16.22 -86.05
N ARG A 358 47.40 15.52 -84.93
CA ARG A 358 48.44 15.42 -83.89
C ARG A 358 49.61 14.59 -84.42
N GLN A 359 50.78 15.21 -84.44
CA GLN A 359 52.07 14.55 -84.63
C GLN A 359 52.38 13.60 -83.46
N PRO A 360 53.08 12.48 -83.72
CA PRO A 360 53.64 11.64 -82.68
C PRO A 360 54.92 12.29 -82.14
N TRP A 361 55.06 12.34 -80.82
CA TRP A 361 56.36 12.53 -80.18
C TRP A 361 56.60 11.36 -79.24
N ASP A 362 57.70 10.69 -79.53
CA ASP A 362 58.33 9.61 -78.78
C ASP A 362 58.81 10.10 -77.40
N ASN A 363 58.51 9.31 -76.36
CA ASN A 363 59.43 8.81 -75.31
C ASN A 363 58.66 8.41 -74.05
#